data_AF-A0A7W5J459-F1
#
_entry.id   AF-A0A7W5J459-F1
#
_cell.length_a   1.000
_cell.length_b   1.000
_cell.length_c   1.000
_cell.angle_alpha   90.00
_cell.angle_beta   90.00
_cell.angle_gamma   90.00
#
_symmetry.space_group_name_H-M   'P 1'
#
loop_
_entity.id
_entity.type
_entity.pdbx_description
1 polymer ?
#
loop_
_entity_poly.entity_id
_entity_poly.type
_entity_poly.pdbx_seq_one_letter_code
_entity_poly.pdbx_strand_id
1 'polypeptide(L)'
;MRPAWPLIACLVLWGLSGLAALFAGMPRVAWLGAGAAVILLAAIDALWLRRRPSPVVEREMPDAWPLGIAREVSVRLEAASRQRVDVFDLHPGHWTMQGLPQRLRLRRGQSTSFHYRLSPTERGDAVFEGTQIRLHSPLRLWWQSRRIGESRTVRVYPDFAPLTRFALFSAEQASRLVGAHLKRRRGEGTDFNQMREYRVGDSLRQIDWKATARARKLISREYQDEKNQQLVMLMDTGRRMMAREGGLSHFDHALNATLVVSYLALRQGDAVGLGASGGERRWVAPQRGMGAIDTLLRASYDLQPQPVATDYLAAATELSLRQRRRSLVMLVTNVRDEDIEDLLAAVRLLQKRHLVCVASLRERELDEALAAPVKDLPGAVHAGAIARYLEQRAIAHDALRRHHVMVLDVTCADLPAALVERYLAVKRDGLL
;
A
#
# COMPACT_ATOMS: atom_id res chain seq x y z
N MET A 1 -4.45 -21.43 -34.19
CA MET A 1 -4.29 -20.49 -35.32
C MET A 1 -5.68 -20.01 -35.69
N ARG A 2 -5.85 -18.76 -36.10
CA ARG A 2 -7.15 -18.20 -36.48
C ARG A 2 -7.05 -17.49 -37.83
N PRO A 3 -8.11 -17.54 -38.66
CA PRO A 3 -8.13 -16.82 -39.92
C PRO A 3 -8.11 -15.31 -39.66
N ALA A 4 -7.39 -14.59 -40.50
CA ALA A 4 -7.39 -13.14 -40.52
C ALA A 4 -8.42 -12.62 -41.54
N TRP A 5 -8.74 -11.33 -41.46
CA TRP A 5 -9.69 -10.68 -42.36
C TRP A 5 -9.38 -10.88 -43.86
N PRO A 6 -8.12 -10.83 -44.34
CA PRO A 6 -7.82 -11.06 -45.75
C PRO A 6 -8.23 -12.44 -46.26
N LEU A 7 -8.09 -13.50 -45.45
CA LEU A 7 -8.52 -14.84 -45.83
C LEU A 7 -10.05 -14.93 -45.94
N ILE A 8 -10.75 -14.32 -44.98
CA ILE A 8 -12.20 -14.24 -45.00
C ILE A 8 -12.67 -13.47 -46.24
N ALA A 9 -12.03 -12.34 -46.55
CA ALA A 9 -12.33 -11.57 -47.75
C ALA A 9 -12.08 -12.37 -49.04
N CYS A 10 -10.97 -13.10 -49.15
CA CYS A 10 -10.70 -13.98 -50.30
C CYS A 10 -11.77 -15.06 -50.46
N LEU A 11 -12.21 -15.68 -49.35
CA LEU A 11 -13.27 -16.70 -49.38
C LEU A 11 -14.63 -16.12 -49.76
N VAL A 12 -14.96 -14.91 -49.27
CA VAL A 12 -16.19 -14.20 -49.64
C VAL A 12 -16.16 -13.78 -51.10
N LEU A 13 -15.07 -13.20 -51.59
CA LEU A 13 -14.90 -12.84 -53.00
C LEU A 13 -14.98 -14.06 -53.92
N TRP A 14 -14.37 -15.17 -53.52
CA TRP A 14 -14.48 -16.44 -54.24
C TRP A 14 -15.93 -16.95 -54.26
N GLY A 15 -16.65 -16.89 -53.14
CA GLY A 15 -18.07 -17.23 -53.06
C GLY A 15 -18.95 -16.34 -53.95
N LEU A 16 -18.75 -15.02 -53.90
CA LEU A 16 -19.45 -14.05 -54.76
C LEU A 16 -19.15 -14.26 -56.24
N SER A 17 -17.90 -14.60 -56.59
CA SER A 17 -17.54 -14.94 -57.98
C SER A 17 -18.23 -16.22 -58.46
N GLY A 18 -18.50 -17.16 -57.56
CA GLY A 18 -19.30 -18.36 -57.86
C GLY A 18 -20.75 -18.03 -58.13
N LEU A 19 -21.33 -17.10 -57.35
CA LEU A 19 -22.68 -16.61 -57.59
C LEU A 19 -22.78 -15.89 -58.95
N ALA A 20 -21.82 -15.01 -59.27
CA ALA A 20 -21.75 -14.33 -60.56
C ALA A 20 -21.53 -15.32 -61.72
N ALA A 21 -20.73 -16.36 -61.52
CA ALA A 21 -20.45 -17.39 -62.51
C ALA A 21 -21.69 -18.20 -62.91
N LEU A 22 -22.65 -18.38 -61.99
CA LEU A 22 -23.94 -19.01 -62.28
C LEU A 22 -24.78 -18.20 -63.28
N PHE A 23 -24.65 -16.87 -63.28
CA PHE A 23 -25.41 -15.98 -64.18
C PHE A 23 -24.64 -15.59 -65.45
N ALA A 24 -23.30 -15.56 -65.41
CA ALA A 24 -22.46 -15.01 -66.48
C ALA A 24 -21.72 -16.05 -67.34
N GLY A 25 -22.00 -17.36 -67.17
CA GLY A 25 -21.44 -18.41 -68.04
C GLY A 25 -19.95 -18.70 -67.83
N MET A 26 -19.40 -18.41 -66.65
CA MET A 26 -17.99 -18.70 -66.33
C MET A 26 -17.73 -20.22 -66.30
N PRO A 27 -16.60 -20.70 -66.85
CA PRO A 27 -16.27 -22.12 -66.83
C PRO A 27 -16.06 -22.61 -65.40
N ARG A 28 -16.87 -23.60 -64.97
CA ARG A 28 -16.85 -24.17 -63.61
C ARG A 28 -15.46 -24.62 -63.15
N VAL A 29 -14.66 -25.12 -64.09
CA VAL A 29 -13.26 -25.56 -63.84
C VAL A 29 -12.38 -24.39 -63.40
N ALA A 30 -12.55 -23.20 -63.97
CA ALA A 30 -11.77 -22.02 -63.57
C ALA A 30 -12.14 -21.54 -62.16
N TRP A 31 -13.42 -21.57 -61.80
CA TRP A 31 -13.87 -21.22 -60.45
C TRP A 31 -13.39 -22.22 -59.39
N LEU A 32 -13.47 -23.52 -59.67
CA LEU A 32 -12.92 -24.57 -58.81
C LEU A 32 -11.40 -24.45 -58.68
N GLY A 33 -10.69 -24.17 -59.79
CA GLY A 33 -9.25 -23.93 -59.80
C GLY A 33 -8.85 -22.73 -58.96
N ALA A 34 -9.60 -21.62 -59.03
CA ALA A 34 -9.38 -20.45 -58.18
C ALA A 34 -9.58 -20.78 -56.69
N GLY A 35 -10.61 -21.55 -56.35
CA GLY A 35 -10.85 -22.00 -54.98
C GLY A 35 -9.73 -22.89 -54.44
N ALA A 36 -9.29 -23.87 -55.25
CA ALA A 36 -8.16 -24.73 -54.92
C ALA A 36 -6.86 -23.92 -54.72
N ALA A 37 -6.61 -22.91 -55.55
CA ALA A 37 -5.46 -22.02 -55.42
C ALA A 37 -5.52 -21.21 -54.11
N VAL A 38 -6.68 -20.65 -53.73
CA VAL A 38 -6.85 -19.94 -52.45
C VAL A 38 -6.60 -20.87 -51.27
N ILE A 39 -7.14 -22.10 -51.30
CA ILE A 39 -6.95 -23.09 -50.24
C ILE A 39 -5.47 -23.50 -50.13
N LEU A 40 -4.81 -23.79 -51.24
CA LEU A 40 -3.40 -24.17 -51.28
C LEU A 40 -2.52 -23.05 -50.72
N LEU A 41 -2.77 -21.82 -51.15
CA LEU A 41 -2.01 -20.64 -50.73
C LEU A 41 -2.25 -20.34 -49.23
N ALA A 42 -3.48 -20.50 -48.74
CA ALA A 42 -3.79 -20.42 -47.31
C ALA A 42 -3.12 -21.55 -46.50
N ALA A 43 -3.06 -22.77 -47.02
CA ALA A 43 -2.41 -23.90 -46.35
C ALA A 43 -0.88 -23.71 -46.24
N ILE A 44 -0.25 -23.24 -47.32
CA ILE A 44 1.19 -22.90 -47.33
C ILE A 44 1.49 -21.79 -46.31
N ASP A 45 0.68 -20.72 -46.31
CA ASP A 45 0.85 -19.59 -45.39
C ASP A 45 0.64 -20.01 -43.92
N ALA A 46 -0.30 -20.92 -43.66
CA ALA A 46 -0.50 -21.52 -42.34
C ALA A 46 0.71 -22.36 -41.90
N LEU A 47 1.26 -23.19 -42.79
CA LEU A 47 2.43 -24.01 -42.49
C LEU A 47 3.67 -23.15 -42.19
N TRP A 48 3.86 -22.06 -42.94
CA TRP A 48 4.91 -21.08 -42.68
C TRP A 48 4.77 -20.42 -41.30
N LEU A 49 3.56 -20.03 -40.90
CA LEU A 49 3.32 -19.47 -39.57
C LEU A 49 3.56 -20.50 -38.46
N ARG A 50 3.14 -21.75 -38.66
CA ARG A 50 3.32 -22.83 -37.68
C ARG A 50 4.80 -23.15 -37.43
N ARG A 51 5.61 -23.17 -38.50
CA ARG A 51 7.06 -23.44 -38.42
C ARG A 51 7.90 -22.23 -37.96
N ARG A 52 7.30 -21.03 -37.87
CA ARG A 52 8.03 -19.82 -37.49
C ARG A 52 8.46 -19.89 -36.03
N PRO A 53 9.75 -19.67 -35.69
CA PRO A 53 10.21 -19.64 -34.31
C PRO A 53 9.64 -18.42 -33.58
N SER A 54 9.36 -18.58 -32.29
CA SER A 54 8.98 -17.46 -31.44
C SER A 54 10.19 -16.55 -31.19
N PRO A 55 10.02 -15.22 -31.12
CA PRO A 55 11.06 -14.33 -30.62
C PRO A 55 11.36 -14.63 -29.15
N VAL A 56 12.59 -14.36 -28.73
CA VAL A 56 12.99 -14.32 -27.32
C VAL A 56 12.54 -12.98 -26.76
N VAL A 57 11.99 -12.99 -25.54
CA VAL A 57 11.57 -11.77 -24.84
C VAL A 57 12.33 -11.66 -23.53
N GLU A 58 12.89 -10.48 -23.30
CA GLU A 58 13.51 -10.10 -22.04
C GLU A 58 12.80 -8.85 -21.51
N ARG A 59 12.57 -8.83 -20.20
CA ARG A 59 11.83 -7.78 -19.52
C ARG A 59 12.70 -7.17 -18.44
N GLU A 60 12.89 -5.87 -18.55
CA GLU A 60 13.64 -5.07 -17.60
C GLU A 60 12.67 -4.18 -16.81
N MET A 61 12.66 -4.41 -15.49
CA MET A 61 11.82 -3.72 -14.52
C MET A 61 12.44 -3.85 -13.11
N PRO A 62 12.13 -2.91 -12.19
CA PRO A 62 12.48 -3.05 -10.77
C PRO A 62 11.73 -4.21 -10.11
N ASP A 63 12.32 -4.81 -9.07
CA ASP A 63 11.67 -5.86 -8.25
C ASP A 63 10.73 -5.31 -7.17
N ALA A 64 10.85 -4.02 -6.85
CA ALA A 64 10.07 -3.33 -5.83
C ALA A 64 9.40 -2.08 -6.41
N TRP A 65 8.07 -1.99 -6.27
CA TRP A 65 7.25 -0.94 -6.86
C TRP A 65 6.47 -0.21 -5.77
N PRO A 66 6.36 1.13 -5.81
CA PRO A 66 5.46 1.85 -4.93
C PRO A 66 4.02 1.73 -5.44
N LEU A 67 3.07 1.58 -4.52
CA LEU A 67 1.64 1.66 -4.81
C LEU A 67 1.30 3.02 -5.47
N GLY A 68 0.48 3.01 -6.51
CA GLY A 68 -0.04 4.23 -7.16
C GLY A 68 0.97 5.01 -8.00
N ILE A 69 2.26 4.66 -7.99
CA ILE A 69 3.27 5.34 -8.78
C ILE A 69 3.47 4.64 -10.13
N ALA A 70 3.29 5.40 -11.21
CA ALA A 70 3.58 4.93 -12.56
C ALA A 70 5.07 4.60 -12.72
N ARG A 71 5.38 3.39 -13.17
CA ARG A 71 6.73 2.94 -13.52
C ARG A 71 6.77 2.51 -14.98
N GLU A 72 7.92 2.73 -15.58
CA GLU A 72 8.21 2.30 -16.93
C GLU A 72 8.76 0.88 -16.93
N VAL A 73 8.25 0.06 -17.84
CA VAL A 73 8.72 -1.30 -18.10
C VAL A 73 9.29 -1.34 -19.51
N SER A 74 10.51 -1.86 -19.62
CA SER A 74 11.20 -2.04 -20.89
C SER A 74 11.10 -3.50 -21.32
N VAL A 75 10.60 -3.74 -22.52
CA VAL A 75 10.53 -5.09 -23.10
C VAL A 75 11.39 -5.12 -24.34
N ARG A 76 12.33 -6.06 -24.37
CA ARG A 76 13.26 -6.31 -25.46
C ARG A 76 12.88 -7.61 -26.15
N LEU A 77 12.71 -7.56 -27.48
CA LEU A 77 12.43 -8.73 -28.30
C LEU A 77 13.53 -8.96 -29.32
N GLU A 78 13.96 -10.22 -29.41
CA GLU A 78 14.93 -10.68 -30.39
C GLU A 78 14.35 -11.78 -31.25
N ALA A 79 14.43 -11.61 -32.58
CA ALA A 79 13.84 -12.54 -33.52
C ALA A 79 14.90 -13.23 -34.39
N ALA A 80 14.79 -14.55 -34.52
CA ALA A 80 15.58 -15.33 -35.47
C ALA A 80 15.19 -15.07 -36.95
N SER A 81 14.05 -14.43 -37.21
CA SER A 81 13.58 -14.11 -38.56
C SER A 81 12.78 -12.82 -38.60
N ARG A 82 12.62 -12.23 -39.79
CA ARG A 82 11.78 -11.03 -39.97
C ARG A 82 10.31 -11.38 -39.75
N GLN A 83 9.68 -10.73 -38.79
CA GLN A 83 8.28 -11.00 -38.44
C GLN A 83 7.57 -9.76 -37.92
N ARG A 84 6.25 -9.74 -38.09
CA ARG A 84 5.37 -8.71 -37.51
C ARG A 84 4.64 -9.32 -36.34
N VAL A 85 4.70 -8.65 -35.20
CA VAL A 85 4.09 -9.11 -33.96
C VAL A 85 3.27 -8.00 -33.34
N ASP A 86 2.11 -8.35 -32.80
CA ASP A 86 1.46 -7.52 -31.79
C ASP A 86 1.84 -8.09 -30.42
N VAL A 87 2.39 -7.26 -29.56
CA VAL A 87 2.91 -7.65 -28.24
C VAL A 87 1.98 -7.09 -27.18
N PHE A 88 1.53 -7.95 -26.28
CA PHE A 88 0.81 -7.58 -25.07
C PHE A 88 1.50 -8.23 -23.89
N ASP A 89 2.05 -7.41 -23.00
CA ASP A 89 2.70 -7.93 -21.80
C ASP A 89 1.65 -8.29 -20.75
N LEU A 90 1.68 -9.53 -20.23
CA LEU A 90 0.68 -10.02 -19.28
C LEU A 90 1.01 -9.50 -17.88
N HIS A 91 0.70 -8.23 -17.65
CA HIS A 91 0.76 -7.58 -16.34
C HIS A 91 -0.46 -7.96 -15.47
N PRO A 92 -0.40 -7.75 -14.15
CA PRO A 92 -1.56 -7.93 -13.26
C PRO A 92 -2.76 -7.08 -13.71
N GLY A 93 -3.93 -7.70 -13.84
CA GLY A 93 -5.06 -7.13 -14.59
C GLY A 93 -5.71 -5.88 -13.97
N HIS A 94 -5.59 -5.67 -12.66
CA HIS A 94 -6.17 -4.52 -11.97
C HIS A 94 -5.31 -3.24 -12.09
N TRP A 95 -4.13 -3.30 -12.71
CA TRP A 95 -3.20 -2.17 -12.80
C TRP A 95 -3.57 -1.22 -13.92
N THR A 96 -3.37 0.08 -13.68
CA THR A 96 -3.55 1.09 -14.72
C THR A 96 -2.38 0.98 -15.69
N MET A 97 -2.68 0.81 -16.98
CA MET A 97 -1.69 0.56 -18.03
C MET A 97 -1.81 1.56 -19.17
N GLN A 98 -0.67 2.05 -19.65
CA GLN A 98 -0.56 2.89 -20.84
C GLN A 98 0.53 2.37 -21.76
N GLY A 99 0.23 2.25 -23.06
CA GLY A 99 1.21 1.88 -24.07
C GLY A 99 1.25 0.40 -24.46
N LEU A 100 0.24 -0.41 -24.12
CA LEU A 100 0.01 -1.74 -24.72
C LEU A 100 -1.39 -1.83 -25.35
N PRO A 101 -1.61 -2.72 -26.34
CA PRO A 101 -0.61 -3.53 -27.04
C PRO A 101 0.29 -2.70 -27.98
N GLN A 102 1.47 -3.22 -28.30
CA GLN A 102 2.41 -2.61 -29.27
C GLN A 102 2.52 -3.43 -30.54
N ARG A 103 2.54 -2.78 -31.71
CA ARG A 103 2.77 -3.45 -33.00
C ARG A 103 4.20 -3.23 -33.47
N LEU A 104 4.96 -4.32 -33.57
CA LEU A 104 6.39 -4.27 -33.87
C LEU A 104 6.72 -5.01 -35.17
N ARG A 105 7.77 -4.53 -35.85
CA ARG A 105 8.39 -5.23 -36.98
C ARG A 105 9.78 -5.68 -36.56
N LEU A 106 9.89 -6.94 -36.16
CA LEU A 106 11.16 -7.52 -35.75
C LEU A 106 12.01 -7.85 -36.98
N ARG A 107 13.28 -7.51 -36.92
CA ARG A 107 14.29 -7.85 -37.94
C ARG A 107 15.15 -9.02 -37.41
N ARG A 108 15.70 -9.80 -38.34
CA ARG A 108 16.55 -10.95 -37.99
C ARG A 108 17.82 -10.45 -37.29
N GLY A 109 18.10 -10.99 -36.10
CA GLY A 109 19.32 -10.69 -35.34
C GLY A 109 19.41 -9.25 -34.82
N GLN A 110 18.30 -8.49 -34.83
CA GLN A 110 18.24 -7.16 -34.22
C GLN A 110 17.32 -7.18 -33.01
N SER A 111 17.81 -6.58 -31.94
CA SER A 111 17.02 -6.34 -30.73
C SER A 111 16.07 -5.17 -30.95
N THR A 112 14.78 -5.38 -30.70
CA THR A 112 13.76 -4.31 -30.76
C THR A 112 13.19 -4.12 -29.37
N SER A 113 13.35 -2.93 -28.79
CA SER A 113 12.78 -2.58 -27.50
C SER A 113 11.56 -1.67 -27.65
N PHE A 114 10.66 -1.75 -26.68
CA PHE A 114 9.63 -0.76 -26.45
C PHE A 114 9.40 -0.58 -24.95
N HIS A 115 8.76 0.54 -24.60
CA HIS A 115 8.46 0.90 -23.23
C HIS A 115 6.96 1.06 -23.05
N TYR A 116 6.46 0.71 -21.87
CA TYR A 116 5.09 0.97 -21.48
C TYR A 116 5.04 1.33 -19.99
N ARG A 117 3.96 1.99 -19.56
CA ARG A 117 3.82 2.46 -18.18
C ARG A 117 2.73 1.69 -17.45
N LEU A 118 3.01 1.34 -16.20
CA LEU A 118 2.10 0.66 -15.30
C LEU A 118 2.05 1.35 -13.95
N SER A 119 0.86 1.42 -13.35
CA SER A 119 0.68 1.89 -11.98
C SER A 119 -0.03 0.81 -11.17
N PRO A 120 0.61 0.27 -10.11
CA PRO A 120 -0.02 -0.68 -9.21
C PRO A 120 -1.19 -0.04 -8.48
N THR A 121 -2.30 -0.76 -8.39
CA THR A 121 -3.52 -0.32 -7.69
C THR A 121 -3.75 -1.05 -6.37
N GLU A 122 -2.98 -2.11 -6.11
CA GLU A 122 -3.01 -2.91 -4.88
C GLU A 122 -1.58 -3.28 -4.46
N ARG A 123 -1.35 -3.44 -3.15
CA ARG A 123 -0.07 -3.89 -2.61
C ARG A 123 0.06 -5.42 -2.60
N GLY A 124 1.28 -5.90 -2.36
CA GLY A 124 1.59 -7.31 -2.21
C GLY A 124 2.38 -7.87 -3.40
N ASP A 125 2.33 -9.18 -3.57
CA ASP A 125 2.99 -9.86 -4.67
C ASP A 125 2.15 -9.74 -5.95
N ALA A 126 2.77 -9.26 -7.02
CA ALA A 126 2.17 -9.10 -8.33
C ALA A 126 2.91 -9.95 -9.35
N VAL A 127 2.18 -10.84 -10.02
CA VAL A 127 2.76 -11.79 -10.97
C VAL A 127 2.56 -11.28 -12.39
N PHE A 128 3.66 -11.14 -13.11
CA PHE A 128 3.66 -10.97 -14.55
C PHE A 128 3.80 -12.33 -15.22
N GLU A 129 2.72 -12.80 -15.82
CA GLU A 129 2.59 -14.14 -16.37
C GLU A 129 3.47 -14.40 -17.62
N GLY A 130 4.11 -13.38 -18.17
CA GLY A 130 4.95 -13.43 -19.36
C GLY A 130 4.42 -12.46 -20.41
N THR A 131 4.71 -12.72 -21.68
CA THR A 131 4.33 -11.84 -22.78
C THR A 131 3.53 -12.61 -23.82
N GLN A 132 2.33 -12.13 -24.13
CA GLN A 132 1.52 -12.65 -25.21
C GLN A 132 1.90 -11.97 -26.52
N ILE A 133 2.28 -12.77 -27.51
CA ILE A 133 2.58 -12.30 -28.86
C ILE A 133 1.57 -12.83 -29.85
N ARG A 134 1.08 -11.94 -30.72
CA ARG A 134 0.30 -12.29 -31.90
C ARG A 134 1.20 -12.26 -33.12
N LEU A 135 1.52 -13.44 -33.63
CA LEU A 135 2.29 -13.62 -34.86
C LEU A 135 1.36 -13.57 -36.07
N HIS A 136 1.79 -12.84 -37.09
CA HIS A 136 1.11 -12.79 -38.38
C HIS A 136 1.88 -13.59 -39.42
N SER A 137 1.16 -14.40 -40.18
CA SER A 137 1.68 -15.10 -41.36
C SER A 137 2.21 -14.12 -42.43
N PRO A 138 3.16 -14.54 -43.29
CA PRO A 138 3.70 -13.69 -44.37
C PRO A 138 2.63 -13.03 -45.25
N LEU A 139 1.60 -13.78 -45.65
CA LEU A 139 0.51 -13.30 -46.50
C LEU A 139 -0.65 -12.70 -45.69
N ARG A 140 -0.55 -12.69 -44.35
CA ARG A 140 -1.58 -12.20 -43.42
C ARG A 140 -2.92 -12.92 -43.56
N LEU A 141 -2.94 -14.16 -44.02
CA LEU A 141 -4.16 -14.98 -44.08
C LEU A 141 -4.47 -15.58 -42.71
N TRP A 142 -3.44 -15.79 -41.90
CA TRP A 142 -3.53 -16.38 -40.57
C TRP A 142 -2.81 -15.56 -39.51
N TRP A 143 -3.30 -15.68 -38.28
CA TRP A 143 -2.58 -15.26 -37.08
C TRP A 143 -2.57 -16.35 -36.02
N GLN A 144 -1.57 -16.30 -35.14
CA GLN A 144 -1.41 -17.22 -34.01
C GLN A 144 -0.98 -16.43 -32.78
N SER A 145 -1.65 -16.68 -31.64
CA SER A 145 -1.18 -16.19 -30.35
C SER A 145 -0.27 -17.21 -29.69
N ARG A 146 0.81 -16.75 -29.06
CA ARG A 146 1.72 -17.56 -28.24
C ARG A 146 2.06 -16.77 -26.97
N ARG A 147 2.21 -17.46 -25.84
CA ARG A 147 2.77 -16.90 -24.61
C ARG A 147 4.25 -17.27 -24.56
N ILE A 148 5.10 -16.28 -24.32
CA ILE A 148 6.56 -16.41 -24.28
C ILE A 148 7.10 -15.64 -23.07
N GLY A 149 8.37 -15.87 -22.75
CA GLY A 149 9.01 -15.24 -21.59
C GLY A 149 8.69 -15.94 -20.28
N GLU A 150 9.48 -15.62 -19.27
CA GLU A 150 9.33 -16.18 -17.93
C GLU A 150 8.31 -15.40 -17.09
N SER A 151 7.69 -16.11 -16.15
CA SER A 151 6.87 -15.49 -15.13
C SER A 151 7.77 -14.76 -14.13
N ARG A 152 7.44 -13.51 -13.80
CA ARG A 152 8.20 -12.71 -12.82
C ARG A 152 7.27 -12.12 -11.78
N THR A 153 7.63 -12.27 -10.51
CA THR A 153 6.89 -11.67 -9.39
C THR A 153 7.58 -10.38 -8.97
N VAL A 154 6.78 -9.33 -8.75
CA VAL A 154 7.19 -8.01 -8.28
C VAL A 154 6.49 -7.71 -6.97
N ARG A 155 7.19 -7.08 -6.03
CA ARG A 155 6.61 -6.68 -4.74
C ARG A 155 6.14 -5.23 -4.80
N VAL A 156 4.88 -5.00 -4.47
CA VAL A 156 4.31 -3.66 -4.35
C VAL A 156 4.27 -3.23 -2.90
N TYR A 157 4.97 -2.14 -2.59
CA TYR A 157 5.12 -1.55 -1.26
C TYR A 157 4.21 -0.34 -1.07
N PRO A 158 3.83 -0.02 0.18
CA PRO A 158 3.15 1.25 0.48
C PRO A 158 4.02 2.46 0.11
N ASP A 159 3.40 3.50 -0.45
CA ASP A 159 4.07 4.77 -0.74
C ASP A 159 3.86 5.79 0.39
N PHE A 160 4.71 5.71 1.42
CA PHE A 160 4.68 6.61 2.59
C PHE A 160 5.81 7.66 2.56
N ALA A 161 6.66 7.65 1.52
CA ALA A 161 7.80 8.56 1.41
C ALA A 161 7.40 10.05 1.32
N PRO A 162 6.36 10.44 0.56
CA PRO A 162 5.90 11.84 0.55
C PRO A 162 5.43 12.30 1.93
N LEU A 163 4.66 11.46 2.62
CA LEU A 163 4.11 11.75 3.95
C LEU A 163 5.21 11.87 5.00
N THR A 164 6.27 11.06 4.89
CA THR A 164 7.42 11.15 5.79
C THR A 164 8.09 12.52 5.70
N ARG A 165 8.31 13.06 4.49
CA ARG A 165 8.90 14.39 4.32
C ARG A 165 8.04 15.48 4.96
N PHE A 166 6.74 15.41 4.77
CA PHE A 166 5.79 16.34 5.36
C PHE A 166 5.77 16.27 6.89
N ALA A 167 5.74 15.06 7.45
CA ALA A 167 5.74 14.84 8.89
C ALA A 167 7.06 15.34 9.53
N LEU A 168 8.20 15.10 8.89
CA LEU A 168 9.49 15.60 9.36
C LEU A 168 9.54 17.13 9.37
N PHE A 169 9.08 17.76 8.29
CA PHE A 169 9.00 19.23 8.21
C PHE A 169 8.10 19.80 9.31
N SER A 170 6.94 19.18 9.53
CA SER A 170 5.98 19.60 10.56
C SER A 170 6.55 19.42 11.97
N ALA A 171 7.24 18.30 12.23
CA ALA A 171 7.90 18.07 13.52
C ALA A 171 9.05 19.07 13.78
N GLU A 172 9.82 19.42 12.74
CA GLU A 172 10.86 20.45 12.84
C GLU A 172 10.26 21.84 13.10
N GLN A 173 9.17 22.20 12.42
CA GLN A 173 8.46 23.45 12.68
C GLN A 173 7.86 23.50 14.09
N ALA A 174 7.19 22.44 14.53
CA ALA A 174 6.67 22.32 15.90
C ALA A 174 7.80 22.49 16.92
N SER A 175 8.95 21.84 16.71
CA SER A 175 10.14 22.00 17.55
C SER A 175 10.65 23.45 17.58
N ARG A 176 10.63 24.17 16.45
CA ARG A 176 11.07 25.58 16.36
C ARG A 176 10.10 26.56 17.02
N LEU A 177 8.79 26.40 16.80
CA LEU A 177 7.75 27.20 17.43
C LEU A 177 7.75 26.99 18.95
N VAL A 178 7.96 25.75 19.37
CA VAL A 178 8.15 25.39 20.78
C VAL A 178 9.47 25.94 21.33
N GLY A 179 10.54 25.96 20.54
CA GLY A 179 11.82 26.59 20.90
C GLY A 179 11.71 28.08 21.24
N ALA A 180 10.67 28.77 20.76
CA ALA A 180 10.39 30.17 21.08
C ALA A 180 9.59 30.35 22.39
N HIS A 181 8.86 29.33 22.88
CA HIS A 181 8.01 29.42 24.09
C HIS A 181 8.39 28.48 25.24
N LEU A 182 9.25 27.49 25.03
CA LEU A 182 9.77 26.65 26.09
C LEU A 182 11.16 27.13 26.52
N LYS A 183 11.18 27.92 27.61
CA LYS A 183 12.30 27.95 28.53
C LYS A 183 12.62 26.50 28.86
N ARG A 184 13.65 25.91 28.23
CA ARG A 184 14.16 24.55 28.51
C ARG A 184 14.23 24.39 30.03
N ARG A 185 13.26 23.71 30.64
CA ARG A 185 13.33 23.32 32.04
C ARG A 185 14.37 22.19 32.11
N ARG A 186 15.63 22.61 32.25
CA ARG A 186 16.77 21.70 32.41
C ARG A 186 16.48 20.78 33.61
N GLY A 187 16.51 19.46 33.39
CA GLY A 187 16.48 18.44 34.44
C GLY A 187 15.15 17.72 34.71
N GLU A 188 14.13 17.84 33.85
CA GLU A 188 12.87 17.08 34.00
C GLU A 188 12.89 15.65 33.41
N GLY A 189 14.02 15.22 32.83
CA GLY A 189 14.18 13.83 32.38
C GLY A 189 14.04 12.81 33.52
N THR A 190 13.65 11.58 33.19
CA THR A 190 13.60 10.45 34.14
C THR A 190 14.90 9.65 34.16
N ASP A 191 15.69 9.69 33.08
CA ASP A 191 16.91 8.90 32.92
C ASP A 191 18.13 9.67 33.43
N PHE A 192 18.91 9.05 34.32
CA PHE A 192 20.10 9.67 34.89
C PHE A 192 21.19 9.80 33.83
N ASN A 193 21.62 11.03 33.54
CA ASN A 193 22.68 11.29 32.59
C ASN A 193 24.05 11.34 33.28
N GLN A 194 24.23 12.28 34.20
CA GLN A 194 25.50 12.47 34.91
C GLN A 194 25.33 13.27 36.21
N MET A 195 26.33 13.20 37.09
CA MET A 195 26.45 14.13 38.20
C MET A 195 27.20 15.37 37.75
N ARG A 196 26.68 16.55 38.07
CA ARG A 196 27.37 17.81 37.80
C ARG A 196 27.27 18.77 38.97
N GLU A 197 28.10 19.80 38.94
CA GLU A 197 28.02 20.89 39.90
C GLU A 197 26.67 21.61 39.78
N TYR A 198 26.07 21.93 40.93
CA TYR A 198 24.81 22.64 41.03
C TYR A 198 24.95 24.03 40.40
N ARG A 199 23.93 24.41 39.62
CA ARG A 199 23.82 25.75 39.06
C ARG A 199 22.56 26.42 39.58
N VAL A 200 22.65 27.72 39.81
CA VAL A 200 21.50 28.53 40.21
C VAL A 200 20.41 28.40 39.15
N GLY A 201 19.25 27.86 39.55
CA GLY A 201 18.14 27.51 38.66
C GLY A 201 17.84 26.01 38.59
N ASP A 202 18.75 25.14 39.07
CA ASP A 202 18.48 23.72 39.25
C ASP A 202 17.52 23.50 40.42
N SER A 203 16.66 22.49 40.32
CA SER A 203 15.70 22.15 41.37
C SER A 203 16.41 21.58 42.60
N LEU A 204 16.03 22.02 43.80
CA LEU A 204 16.59 21.49 45.06
C LEU A 204 16.35 19.98 45.22
N ARG A 205 15.32 19.42 44.57
CA ARG A 205 15.04 17.97 44.57
C ARG A 205 16.09 17.15 43.81
N GLN A 206 16.84 17.77 42.91
CA GLN A 206 17.87 17.10 42.11
C GLN A 206 19.22 17.04 42.84
N ILE A 207 19.39 17.76 43.96
CA ILE A 207 20.61 17.74 44.76
C ILE A 207 20.82 16.32 45.30
N ASP A 208 22.01 15.78 45.02
CA ASP A 208 22.46 14.55 45.66
C ASP A 208 23.25 14.92 46.91
N TRP A 209 22.59 14.82 48.07
CA TRP A 209 23.18 15.18 49.36
C TRP A 209 24.40 14.31 49.72
N LYS A 210 24.42 13.05 49.25
CA LYS A 210 25.52 12.11 49.52
C LYS A 210 26.75 12.46 48.69
N ALA A 211 26.58 12.79 47.41
CA ALA A 211 27.66 13.26 46.54
C ALA A 211 28.17 14.63 46.98
N THR A 212 27.26 15.53 47.37
CA THR A 212 27.58 16.86 47.91
C THR A 212 28.47 16.77 49.16
N ALA A 213 28.13 15.89 50.10
CA ALA A 213 28.90 15.70 51.33
C ALA A 213 30.34 15.24 51.08
N ARG A 214 30.57 14.39 50.06
CA ARG A 214 31.91 13.92 49.70
C ARG A 214 32.71 14.96 48.92
N ALA A 215 32.06 15.68 48.00
CA ALA A 215 32.72 16.63 47.11
C ALA A 215 32.99 18.00 47.76
N ARG A 216 32.40 18.27 48.94
CA ARG A 216 32.41 19.60 49.62
C ARG A 216 31.92 20.76 48.74
N LYS A 217 31.13 20.45 47.71
CA LYS A 217 30.47 21.40 46.81
C LYS A 217 29.10 20.85 46.42
N LEU A 218 28.14 21.71 46.12
CA LEU A 218 26.78 21.29 45.76
C LEU A 218 26.79 20.51 44.44
N ILE A 219 26.34 19.26 44.48
CA ILE A 219 26.23 18.36 43.31
C ILE A 219 24.75 18.12 43.00
N SER A 220 24.37 18.35 41.74
CA SER A 220 23.04 18.07 41.20
C SER A 220 23.09 16.90 40.22
N ARG A 221 22.04 16.07 40.25
CA ARG A 221 21.83 15.00 39.25
C ARG A 221 21.23 15.62 37.99
N GLU A 222 21.94 15.47 36.87
CA GLU A 222 21.42 15.85 35.56
C GLU A 222 20.69 14.67 34.96
N TYR A 223 19.42 14.88 34.63
CA TYR A 223 18.58 13.89 33.97
C TYR A 223 18.36 14.26 32.50
N GLN A 224 18.30 13.26 31.64
CA GLN A 224 17.97 13.37 30.22
C GLN A 224 16.62 12.71 29.93
N ASP A 225 15.97 13.10 28.84
CA ASP A 225 14.79 12.40 28.36
C ASP A 225 15.12 10.92 28.16
N GLU A 226 14.18 10.05 28.56
CA GLU A 226 14.35 8.61 28.48
C GLU A 226 14.53 8.20 27.01
N LYS A 227 15.78 7.93 26.64
CA LYS A 227 16.10 7.27 25.38
C LYS A 227 15.67 5.83 25.55
N ASN A 228 15.13 5.21 24.50
CA ASN A 228 14.77 3.79 24.41
C ASN A 228 13.31 3.41 24.68
N GLN A 229 12.37 4.33 24.49
CA GLN A 229 10.95 3.98 24.56
C GLN A 229 10.58 2.95 23.49
N GLN A 230 9.49 2.21 23.73
CA GLN A 230 8.98 1.23 22.78
C GLN A 230 7.63 1.68 22.25
N LEU A 231 7.50 1.74 20.93
CA LEU A 231 6.27 1.98 20.20
C LEU A 231 5.84 0.67 19.54
N VAL A 232 4.58 0.30 19.70
CA VAL A 232 3.96 -0.82 18.98
C VAL A 232 2.77 -0.28 18.22
N MET A 233 2.84 -0.42 16.90
CA MET A 233 1.75 -0.09 16.00
C MET A 233 0.89 -1.34 15.83
N LEU A 234 -0.32 -1.35 16.40
CA LEU A 234 -1.27 -2.45 16.27
C LEU A 234 -2.30 -2.09 15.21
N MET A 235 -2.23 -2.77 14.07
CA MET A 235 -3.08 -2.52 12.92
C MET A 235 -4.25 -3.50 12.87
N ASP A 236 -5.43 -2.98 12.59
CA ASP A 236 -6.61 -3.76 12.30
C ASP A 236 -6.62 -4.22 10.83
N THR A 237 -6.81 -5.51 10.57
CA THR A 237 -6.95 -6.14 9.24
C THR A 237 -8.36 -6.70 9.01
N GLY A 238 -9.36 -6.26 9.78
CA GLY A 238 -10.74 -6.69 9.64
C GLY A 238 -11.55 -5.89 8.60
N ARG A 239 -12.84 -6.24 8.51
CA ARG A 239 -13.75 -5.82 7.43
C ARG A 239 -13.92 -4.32 7.30
N ARG A 240 -13.85 -3.58 8.40
CA ARG A 240 -14.06 -2.12 8.39
C ARG A 240 -12.89 -1.37 7.76
N MET A 241 -11.72 -1.99 7.75
CA MET A 241 -10.53 -1.43 7.12
C MET A 241 -10.52 -1.65 5.59
N MET A 242 -11.50 -2.40 5.04
CA MET A 242 -11.71 -2.55 3.59
C MET A 242 -12.41 -1.35 2.94
N ALA A 243 -13.02 -0.45 3.72
CA ALA A 243 -13.60 0.79 3.20
C ALA A 243 -12.56 1.55 2.38
N ARG A 244 -12.96 2.23 1.30
CA ARG A 244 -12.04 2.90 0.38
C ARG A 244 -12.29 4.40 0.36
N GLU A 245 -11.21 5.17 0.41
CA GLU A 245 -11.23 6.64 0.30
C GLU A 245 -10.08 7.07 -0.60
N GLY A 246 -10.37 7.87 -1.64
CA GLY A 246 -9.34 8.38 -2.56
C GLY A 246 -8.60 7.28 -3.35
N GLY A 247 -9.27 6.16 -3.65
CA GLY A 247 -8.68 5.05 -4.41
C GLY A 247 -7.84 4.07 -3.58
N LEU A 248 -7.63 4.34 -2.29
CA LEU A 248 -6.94 3.47 -1.34
C LEU A 248 -7.92 2.93 -0.30
N SER A 249 -7.63 1.76 0.29
CA SER A 249 -8.39 1.29 1.44
C SER A 249 -8.03 2.08 2.72
N HIS A 250 -8.92 2.09 3.71
CA HIS A 250 -8.66 2.62 5.04
C HIS A 250 -7.43 1.95 5.67
N PHE A 251 -7.24 0.64 5.41
CA PHE A 251 -6.03 -0.08 5.80
C PHE A 251 -4.77 0.54 5.18
N ASP A 252 -4.81 0.92 3.92
CA ASP A 252 -3.66 1.50 3.21
C ASP A 252 -3.27 2.86 3.80
N HIS A 253 -4.27 3.69 4.11
CA HIS A 253 -4.06 4.97 4.82
C HIS A 253 -3.49 4.75 6.22
N ALA A 254 -4.04 3.79 6.96
CA ALA A 254 -3.54 3.39 8.28
C ALA A 254 -2.10 2.85 8.22
N LEU A 255 -1.76 2.07 7.20
CA LEU A 255 -0.41 1.55 6.99
C LEU A 255 0.59 2.67 6.72
N ASN A 256 0.24 3.58 5.81
CA ASN A 256 1.06 4.74 5.50
C ASN A 256 1.31 5.59 6.75
N ALA A 257 0.26 5.92 7.51
CA ALA A 257 0.36 6.66 8.76
C ALA A 257 1.23 5.93 9.79
N THR A 258 1.04 4.61 9.92
CA THR A 258 1.83 3.73 10.78
C THR A 258 3.31 3.78 10.45
N LEU A 259 3.67 3.70 9.17
CA LEU A 259 5.06 3.73 8.71
C LEU A 259 5.70 5.11 8.90
N VAL A 260 4.93 6.20 8.76
CA VAL A 260 5.41 7.57 9.04
C VAL A 260 5.78 7.73 10.51
N VAL A 261 4.90 7.32 11.43
CA VAL A 261 5.16 7.40 12.87
C VAL A 261 6.32 6.49 13.24
N SER A 262 6.37 5.29 12.67
CA SER A 262 7.47 4.33 12.86
C SER A 262 8.81 4.93 12.44
N TYR A 263 8.88 5.53 11.25
CA TYR A 263 10.09 6.19 10.76
C TYR A 263 10.54 7.30 11.71
N LEU A 264 9.61 8.16 12.16
CA LEU A 264 9.93 9.25 13.07
C LEU A 264 10.42 8.73 14.42
N ALA A 265 9.78 7.70 14.98
CA ALA A 265 10.17 7.11 16.24
C ALA A 265 11.56 6.46 16.18
N LEU A 266 11.84 5.72 15.10
CA LEU A 266 13.19 5.16 14.84
C LEU A 266 14.24 6.26 14.71
N ARG A 267 13.94 7.36 14.02
CA ARG A 267 14.84 8.52 13.89
C ARG A 267 15.13 9.17 15.24
N GLN A 268 14.19 9.14 16.17
CA GLN A 268 14.38 9.64 17.54
C GLN A 268 15.04 8.64 18.50
N GLY A 269 15.42 7.45 18.02
CA GLY A 269 16.11 6.42 18.80
C GLY A 269 15.21 5.45 19.56
N ASP A 270 13.89 5.52 19.35
CA ASP A 270 12.95 4.59 19.98
C ASP A 270 12.89 3.26 19.22
N ALA A 271 12.41 2.21 19.90
CA ALA A 271 12.20 0.91 19.28
C ALA A 271 10.77 0.82 18.75
N VAL A 272 10.60 0.35 17.51
CA VAL A 272 9.28 0.24 16.89
C VAL A 272 8.97 -1.20 16.51
N GLY A 273 7.81 -1.67 16.92
CA GLY A 273 7.22 -2.96 16.54
C GLY A 273 5.90 -2.76 15.81
N LEU A 274 5.47 -3.81 15.10
CA LEU A 274 4.21 -3.82 14.35
C LEU A 274 3.46 -5.12 14.64
N GLY A 275 2.18 -4.98 14.98
CA GLY A 275 1.23 -6.08 15.08
C GLY A 275 0.11 -5.87 14.06
N ALA A 276 -0.41 -6.94 13.49
CA ALA A 276 -1.62 -6.92 12.68
C ALA A 276 -2.58 -8.00 13.20
N SER A 277 -3.87 -7.68 13.32
CA SER A 277 -4.92 -8.60 13.79
C SER A 277 -6.29 -8.24 13.21
N GLY A 278 -7.21 -9.22 13.20
CA GLY A 278 -8.54 -9.12 12.59
C GLY A 278 -8.74 -10.26 11.61
N GLY A 279 -8.10 -10.15 10.44
CA GLY A 279 -7.94 -11.23 9.47
C GLY A 279 -6.50 -11.73 9.43
N GLU A 280 -5.68 -11.11 8.58
CA GLU A 280 -4.25 -11.42 8.51
C GLU A 280 -3.54 -11.02 9.80
N ARG A 281 -2.71 -11.95 10.30
CA ARG A 281 -1.97 -11.77 11.54
C ARG A 281 -0.49 -11.63 11.28
N ARG A 282 0.13 -10.69 11.98
CA ARG A 282 1.58 -10.51 11.91
C ARG A 282 2.14 -9.89 13.16
N TRP A 283 3.39 -10.21 13.46
CA TRP A 283 4.11 -9.62 14.56
C TRP A 283 5.56 -9.38 14.20
N VAL A 284 6.00 -8.14 14.40
CA VAL A 284 7.40 -7.71 14.39
C VAL A 284 7.69 -7.12 15.75
N ALA A 285 8.58 -7.76 16.50
CA ALA A 285 8.99 -7.26 17.81
C ALA A 285 9.69 -5.89 17.68
N PRO A 286 9.59 -5.00 18.69
CA PRO A 286 10.21 -3.69 18.64
C PRO A 286 11.72 -3.73 18.38
N GLN A 287 12.15 -3.11 17.28
CA GLN A 287 13.54 -3.00 16.86
C GLN A 287 13.97 -1.53 16.81
N ARG A 288 15.26 -1.27 17.07
CA ARG A 288 15.85 0.07 17.02
C ARG A 288 16.65 0.28 15.74
N GLY A 289 16.89 1.56 15.45
CA GLY A 289 17.75 2.00 14.36
C GLY A 289 17.01 2.02 13.03
N MET A 290 17.51 2.83 12.11
CA MET A 290 16.81 3.10 10.84
C MET A 290 16.60 1.84 10.00
N GLY A 291 17.47 0.82 10.08
CA GLY A 291 17.30 -0.45 9.36
C GLY A 291 16.04 -1.23 9.75
N ALA A 292 15.43 -0.94 10.91
CA ALA A 292 14.16 -1.54 11.31
C ALA A 292 13.00 -1.17 10.36
N ILE A 293 13.08 -0.03 9.66
CA ILE A 293 12.03 0.38 8.71
C ILE A 293 11.88 -0.62 7.57
N ASP A 294 12.98 -1.19 7.06
CA ASP A 294 12.95 -2.18 5.99
C ASP A 294 12.30 -3.49 6.45
N THR A 295 12.48 -3.84 7.72
CA THR A 295 11.81 -4.99 8.34
C THR A 295 10.31 -4.74 8.47
N LEU A 296 9.89 -3.54 8.89
CA LEU A 296 8.47 -3.17 8.96
C LEU A 296 7.83 -3.15 7.57
N LEU A 297 8.52 -2.63 6.55
CA LEU A 297 8.05 -2.63 5.16
C LEU A 297 7.90 -4.04 4.60
N ARG A 298 8.92 -4.88 4.75
CA ARG A 298 8.86 -6.30 4.32
C ARG A 298 7.80 -7.10 5.08
N ALA A 299 7.48 -6.74 6.31
CA ALA A 299 6.43 -7.39 7.06
C ALA A 299 5.03 -6.89 6.70
N SER A 300 4.89 -5.72 6.07
CA SER A 300 3.57 -5.10 5.86
C SER A 300 3.15 -4.97 4.39
N TYR A 301 4.06 -5.20 3.44
CA TYR A 301 3.77 -4.98 2.01
C TYR A 301 2.62 -5.85 1.48
N ASP A 302 2.49 -7.08 1.96
CA ASP A 302 1.46 -8.05 1.58
C ASP A 302 0.25 -8.05 2.52
N LEU A 303 0.25 -7.24 3.59
CA LEU A 303 -0.89 -7.20 4.50
C LEU A 303 -2.11 -6.59 3.80
N GLN A 304 -3.23 -7.31 3.88
CA GLN A 304 -4.52 -6.90 3.33
C GLN A 304 -5.65 -7.02 4.37
N PRO A 305 -6.61 -6.08 4.39
CA PRO A 305 -7.80 -6.23 5.21
C PRO A 305 -8.71 -7.33 4.62
N GLN A 306 -9.36 -8.09 5.50
CA GLN A 306 -10.21 -9.23 5.15
C GLN A 306 -11.66 -9.01 5.59
N PRO A 307 -12.65 -9.67 4.96
CA PRO A 307 -14.09 -9.52 5.28
C PRO A 307 -14.51 -10.18 6.60
N VAL A 308 -13.65 -10.19 7.61
CA VAL A 308 -13.87 -10.81 8.92
C VAL A 308 -14.05 -9.73 9.99
N ALA A 309 -14.78 -10.05 11.06
CA ALA A 309 -14.89 -9.15 12.21
C ALA A 309 -13.57 -9.15 13.00
N THR A 310 -13.22 -8.01 13.59
CA THR A 310 -11.99 -7.86 14.35
C THR A 310 -12.20 -8.29 15.79
N ASP A 311 -11.45 -9.30 16.24
CA ASP A 311 -11.41 -9.69 17.64
C ASP A 311 -10.32 -8.89 18.38
N TYR A 312 -10.71 -7.75 18.97
CA TYR A 312 -9.78 -6.88 19.71
C TYR A 312 -9.23 -7.56 20.95
N LEU A 313 -10.01 -8.38 21.64
CA LEU A 313 -9.59 -9.04 22.88
C LEU A 313 -8.52 -10.08 22.59
N ALA A 314 -8.68 -10.87 21.52
CA ALA A 314 -7.64 -11.78 21.05
C ALA A 314 -6.37 -11.02 20.64
N ALA A 315 -6.51 -9.90 19.91
CA ALA A 315 -5.39 -9.05 19.52
C ALA A 315 -4.62 -8.53 20.74
N ALA A 316 -5.33 -8.03 21.75
CA ALA A 316 -4.74 -7.53 22.99
C ALA A 316 -4.09 -8.63 23.82
N THR A 317 -4.68 -9.83 23.85
CA THR A 317 -4.14 -11.00 24.55
C THR A 317 -2.83 -11.44 23.91
N GLU A 318 -2.81 -11.58 22.58
CA GLU A 318 -1.62 -11.93 21.82
C GLU A 318 -0.51 -10.88 21.99
N LEU A 319 -0.84 -9.60 21.92
CA LEU A 319 0.12 -8.51 22.15
C LEU A 319 0.68 -8.58 23.57
N SER A 320 -0.15 -8.77 24.59
CA SER A 320 0.29 -8.82 26.01
C SER A 320 1.26 -9.97 26.30
N LEU A 321 1.13 -11.09 25.57
CA LEU A 321 2.02 -12.25 25.65
C LEU A 321 3.38 -11.99 24.98
N ARG A 322 3.36 -11.35 23.80
CA ARG A 322 4.55 -11.07 22.99
C ARG A 322 5.34 -9.85 23.49
N GLN A 323 4.63 -8.81 23.91
CA GLN A 323 5.17 -7.51 24.31
C GLN A 323 5.28 -7.39 25.83
N ARG A 324 6.40 -7.87 26.38
CA ARG A 324 6.62 -7.90 27.84
C ARG A 324 7.10 -6.59 28.44
N ARG A 325 7.71 -5.71 27.65
CA ARG A 325 8.18 -4.39 28.10
C ARG A 325 7.08 -3.35 27.91
N ARG A 326 7.01 -2.38 28.83
CA ARG A 326 6.12 -1.23 28.71
C ARG A 326 6.37 -0.52 27.38
N SER A 327 5.29 -0.21 26.67
CA SER A 327 5.30 0.43 25.37
C SER A 327 4.10 1.35 25.21
N LEU A 328 4.20 2.27 24.27
CA LEU A 328 3.03 2.94 23.70
C LEU A 328 2.46 2.02 22.63
N VAL A 329 1.23 1.56 22.83
CA VAL A 329 0.48 0.81 21.83
C VAL A 329 -0.45 1.76 21.13
N MET A 330 -0.24 1.98 19.84
CA MET A 330 -1.16 2.72 18.97
C MET A 330 -1.99 1.71 18.18
N LEU A 331 -3.24 1.51 18.60
CA LEU A 331 -4.21 0.71 17.87
C LEU A 331 -4.86 1.57 16.78
N VAL A 332 -4.67 1.20 15.52
CA VAL A 332 -5.22 1.90 14.36
C VAL A 332 -6.33 1.06 13.75
N THR A 333 -7.57 1.54 13.82
CA THR A 333 -8.79 0.79 13.47
C THR A 333 -9.92 1.74 13.08
N ASN A 334 -11.08 1.20 12.68
CA ASN A 334 -12.32 1.94 12.51
C ASN A 334 -13.37 1.44 13.53
N VAL A 335 -13.56 2.21 14.60
CA VAL A 335 -14.43 1.83 15.73
C VAL A 335 -15.89 2.10 15.39
N ARG A 336 -16.75 1.14 15.69
CA ARG A 336 -18.21 1.31 15.70
C ARG A 336 -18.77 0.90 17.05
N ASP A 337 -20.03 1.25 17.26
CA ASP A 337 -20.79 0.98 18.47
C ASP A 337 -20.86 -0.51 18.80
N GLU A 338 -21.06 -1.38 17.81
CA GLU A 338 -21.14 -2.84 18.00
C GLU A 338 -19.86 -3.49 18.57
N ASP A 339 -18.70 -2.83 18.46
CA ASP A 339 -17.40 -3.37 18.93
C ASP A 339 -16.96 -2.81 20.29
N ILE A 340 -17.73 -1.88 20.88
CA ILE A 340 -17.22 -1.07 21.98
C ILE A 340 -16.88 -1.90 23.23
N GLU A 341 -17.66 -2.93 23.53
CA GLU A 341 -17.45 -3.79 24.69
C GLU A 341 -16.14 -4.59 24.56
N ASP A 342 -15.93 -5.22 23.40
CA ASP A 342 -14.72 -5.98 23.10
C ASP A 342 -13.48 -5.09 23.07
N LEU A 343 -13.59 -3.90 22.46
CA LEU A 343 -12.52 -2.92 22.42
C LEU A 343 -12.18 -2.40 23.82
N LEU A 344 -13.16 -2.13 24.67
CA LEU A 344 -12.94 -1.72 26.05
C LEU A 344 -12.24 -2.82 26.86
N ALA A 345 -12.66 -4.08 26.71
CA ALA A 345 -12.01 -5.22 27.35
C ALA A 345 -10.55 -5.35 26.90
N ALA A 346 -10.30 -5.23 25.59
CA ALA A 346 -8.97 -5.26 25.00
C ALA A 346 -8.07 -4.14 25.53
N VAL A 347 -8.57 -2.89 25.53
CA VAL A 347 -7.79 -1.75 26.01
C VAL A 347 -7.50 -1.85 27.50
N ARG A 348 -8.47 -2.27 28.33
CA ARG A 348 -8.24 -2.49 29.77
C ARG A 348 -7.19 -3.57 30.03
N LEU A 349 -7.15 -4.61 29.20
CA LEU A 349 -6.10 -5.64 29.29
C LEU A 349 -4.72 -5.04 28.99
N LEU A 350 -4.61 -4.25 27.91
CA LEU A 350 -3.35 -3.61 27.51
C LEU A 350 -2.87 -2.57 28.53
N GLN A 351 -3.79 -1.78 29.10
CA GLN A 351 -3.50 -0.74 30.09
C GLN A 351 -2.88 -1.27 31.39
N LYS A 352 -2.95 -2.58 31.66
CA LYS A 352 -2.24 -3.20 32.79
C LYS A 352 -0.71 -2.99 32.72
N ARG A 353 -0.17 -2.75 31.52
CA ARG A 353 1.27 -2.58 31.29
C ARG A 353 1.63 -1.46 30.32
N HIS A 354 0.79 -1.22 29.31
CA HIS A 354 1.09 -0.34 28.18
C HIS A 354 0.31 0.96 28.30
N LEU A 355 0.88 2.03 27.73
CA LEU A 355 0.11 3.22 27.45
C LEU A 355 -0.62 2.99 26.12
N VAL A 356 -1.93 3.23 26.06
CA VAL A 356 -2.75 2.88 24.90
C VAL A 356 -3.32 4.13 24.24
N CYS A 357 -3.13 4.21 22.92
CA CYS A 357 -3.78 5.17 22.04
C CYS A 357 -4.65 4.39 21.04
N VAL A 358 -5.91 4.77 20.91
CA VAL A 358 -6.83 4.25 19.88
C VAL A 358 -7.01 5.33 18.83
N ALA A 359 -6.52 5.08 17.63
CA ALA A 359 -6.75 5.90 16.46
C ALA A 359 -7.90 5.30 15.65
N SER A 360 -9.05 5.96 15.75
CA SER A 360 -10.29 5.59 15.08
C SER A 360 -10.42 6.38 13.78
N LEU A 361 -10.35 5.69 12.64
CA LEU A 361 -10.57 6.28 11.34
C LEU A 361 -12.06 6.63 11.16
N ARG A 362 -12.31 7.80 10.57
CA ARG A 362 -13.61 8.33 10.19
C ARG A 362 -13.68 8.51 8.68
N GLU A 363 -14.82 8.14 8.10
CA GLU A 363 -15.12 8.34 6.69
C GLU A 363 -15.50 9.81 6.42
N ARG A 364 -14.75 10.48 5.54
CA ARG A 364 -15.04 11.85 5.12
C ARG A 364 -16.41 12.00 4.43
N GLU A 365 -16.84 10.96 3.71
CA GLU A 365 -18.10 10.94 2.98
C GLU A 365 -19.33 11.14 3.89
N LEU A 366 -19.25 10.70 5.14
CA LEU A 366 -20.33 10.89 6.13
C LEU A 366 -20.51 12.35 6.49
N ASP A 367 -19.42 13.11 6.55
CA ASP A 367 -19.43 14.53 6.90
C ASP A 367 -20.00 15.36 5.75
N GLU A 368 -19.58 15.02 4.53
CA GLU A 368 -20.07 15.65 3.31
C GLU A 368 -21.57 15.37 3.10
N ALA A 369 -22.00 14.13 3.38
CA ALA A 369 -23.41 13.75 3.29
C ALA A 369 -24.27 14.43 4.35
N LEU A 370 -23.76 14.65 5.57
CA LEU A 370 -24.48 15.39 6.62
C LEU A 370 -24.59 16.90 6.33
N ALA A 371 -23.57 17.48 5.69
CA ALA A 371 -23.55 18.90 5.32
C ALA A 371 -24.42 19.23 4.08
N ALA A 372 -24.78 18.22 3.29
CA ALA A 372 -25.58 18.40 2.09
C ALA A 372 -27.03 18.84 2.41
N PRO A 373 -27.64 19.73 1.61
CA PRO A 373 -29.01 20.17 1.84
C PRO A 373 -30.01 19.04 1.61
N VAL A 374 -30.89 18.81 2.60
CA VAL A 374 -31.97 17.83 2.53
C VAL A 374 -33.12 18.38 1.66
N LYS A 375 -33.48 17.66 0.59
CA LYS A 375 -34.50 18.10 -0.39
C LYS A 375 -35.77 17.27 -0.39
N ASP A 376 -35.72 16.06 0.17
CA ASP A 376 -36.82 15.08 0.14
C ASP A 376 -36.79 14.18 1.38
N LEU A 377 -37.82 13.35 1.55
CA LEU A 377 -37.93 12.41 2.66
C LEU A 377 -36.78 11.37 2.67
N PRO A 378 -36.39 10.75 1.54
CA PRO A 378 -35.22 9.85 1.51
C PRO A 378 -33.93 10.54 1.98
N GLY A 379 -33.68 11.78 1.57
CA GLY A 379 -32.55 12.58 2.04
C GLY A 379 -32.62 12.85 3.54
N ALA A 380 -33.81 13.13 4.09
CA ALA A 380 -34.00 13.32 5.53
C ALA A 380 -33.72 12.04 6.32
N VAL A 381 -34.18 10.89 5.84
CA VAL A 381 -33.90 9.58 6.45
C VAL A 381 -32.42 9.26 6.41
N HIS A 382 -31.75 9.52 5.28
CA HIS A 382 -30.32 9.30 5.14
C HIS A 382 -29.49 10.19 6.08
N ALA A 383 -29.79 11.50 6.12
CA ALA A 383 -29.14 12.44 7.03
C ALA A 383 -29.39 12.08 8.51
N GLY A 384 -30.61 11.67 8.88
CA GLY A 384 -30.93 11.21 10.22
C GLY A 384 -30.18 9.92 10.61
N ALA A 385 -30.01 8.98 9.67
CA ALA A 385 -29.22 7.77 9.90
C ALA A 385 -27.73 8.08 10.12
N ILE A 386 -27.16 9.01 9.32
CA ILE A 386 -25.78 9.48 9.49
C ILE A 386 -25.60 10.20 10.83
N ALA A 387 -26.50 11.10 11.18
CA ALA A 387 -26.45 11.82 12.45
C ALA A 387 -26.46 10.86 13.65
N ARG A 388 -27.36 9.87 13.64
CA ARG A 388 -27.42 8.82 14.67
C ARG A 388 -26.13 8.00 14.72
N TYR A 389 -25.58 7.63 13.56
CA TYR A 389 -24.31 6.90 13.49
C TYR A 389 -23.15 7.68 14.11
N LEU A 390 -23.02 8.97 13.79
CA LEU A 390 -21.97 9.84 14.35
C LEU A 390 -22.15 10.05 15.86
N GLU A 391 -23.40 10.18 16.34
CA GLU A 391 -23.70 10.25 17.77
C GLU A 391 -23.29 8.97 18.50
N GLN A 392 -23.67 7.79 17.99
CA GLN A 392 -23.27 6.50 18.57
C GLN A 392 -21.75 6.34 18.61
N ARG A 393 -21.06 6.78 17.57
CA ARG A 393 -19.60 6.78 17.51
C ARG A 393 -18.99 7.71 18.56
N ALA A 394 -19.52 8.92 18.74
CA ALA A 394 -19.06 9.85 19.77
C ALA A 394 -19.22 9.26 21.18
N ILE A 395 -20.36 8.62 21.46
CA ILE A 395 -20.61 7.90 22.73
C ILE A 395 -19.57 6.80 22.97
N ALA A 396 -19.24 6.02 21.94
CA ALA A 396 -18.23 4.97 22.01
C ALA A 396 -16.84 5.55 22.32
N HIS A 397 -16.45 6.66 21.69
CA HIS A 397 -15.19 7.36 21.98
C HIS A 397 -15.16 7.93 23.40
N ASP A 398 -16.26 8.50 23.88
CA ASP A 398 -16.36 9.02 25.24
C ASP A 398 -16.32 7.92 26.30
N ALA A 399 -16.83 6.72 25.99
CA ALA A 399 -16.64 5.54 26.83
C ALA A 399 -15.14 5.19 26.96
N LEU A 400 -14.40 5.17 25.86
CA LEU A 400 -12.94 4.95 25.88
C LEU A 400 -12.19 6.05 26.66
N ARG A 401 -12.53 7.33 26.46
CA ARG A 401 -11.91 8.46 27.17
C ARG A 401 -12.14 8.39 28.68
N ARG A 402 -13.33 7.97 29.13
CA ARG A 402 -13.64 7.73 30.55
C ARG A 402 -12.74 6.68 31.20
N HIS A 403 -12.15 5.78 30.41
CA HIS A 403 -11.15 4.80 30.85
C HIS A 403 -9.71 5.29 30.66
N HIS A 404 -9.47 6.60 30.56
CA HIS A 404 -8.15 7.21 30.40
C HIS A 404 -7.38 6.72 29.16
N VAL A 405 -8.11 6.36 28.11
CA VAL A 405 -7.54 5.98 26.81
C VAL A 405 -7.35 7.24 25.97
N MET A 406 -6.20 7.39 25.32
CA MET A 406 -6.02 8.44 24.33
C MET A 406 -6.77 8.04 23.06
N VAL A 407 -7.81 8.80 22.69
CA VAL A 407 -8.61 8.51 21.50
C VAL A 407 -8.40 9.60 20.46
N LEU A 408 -8.02 9.19 19.24
CA LEU A 408 -8.02 10.04 18.06
C LEU A 408 -9.21 9.66 17.19
N ASP A 409 -10.03 10.64 16.81
CA ASP A 409 -11.10 10.51 15.81
C ASP A 409 -10.72 11.39 14.63
N VAL A 410 -10.28 10.77 13.53
CA VAL A 410 -9.62 11.48 12.43
C VAL A 410 -9.96 10.86 11.08
N THR A 411 -9.93 11.69 10.03
CA THR A 411 -10.05 11.22 8.64
C THR A 411 -8.79 10.48 8.20
N CYS A 412 -8.86 9.75 7.07
CA CYS A 412 -7.68 9.13 6.46
C CYS A 412 -6.57 10.15 6.16
N ALA A 413 -6.93 11.37 5.73
CA ALA A 413 -5.98 12.42 5.39
C ALA A 413 -5.22 12.97 6.61
N ASP A 414 -5.91 13.11 7.75
CA ASP A 414 -5.35 13.71 8.96
C ASP A 414 -4.59 12.69 9.84
N LEU A 415 -4.85 11.40 9.64
CA LEU A 415 -4.31 10.32 10.47
C LEU A 415 -2.78 10.33 10.63
N PRO A 416 -1.93 10.52 9.59
CA PRO A 416 -0.48 10.56 9.76
C PRO A 416 -0.03 11.69 10.70
N ALA A 417 -0.59 12.89 10.55
CA ALA A 417 -0.23 14.04 11.36
C ALA A 417 -0.70 13.85 12.82
N ALA A 418 -1.94 13.40 13.02
CA ALA A 418 -2.51 13.19 14.34
C ALA A 418 -1.77 12.11 15.15
N LEU A 419 -1.36 11.00 14.51
CA LEU A 419 -0.57 9.97 15.18
C LEU A 419 0.83 10.48 15.55
N VAL A 420 1.48 11.24 14.65
CA VAL A 420 2.79 11.84 14.92
C VAL A 420 2.70 12.83 16.09
N GLU A 421 1.71 13.71 16.08
CA GLU A 421 1.49 14.66 17.17
C GLU A 421 1.25 13.93 18.49
N ARG A 422 0.43 12.87 18.49
CA ARG A 422 0.16 12.08 19.70
C ARG A 422 1.40 11.40 20.23
N TYR A 423 2.21 10.80 19.36
CA TYR A 423 3.49 10.20 19.73
C TYR A 423 4.44 11.24 20.36
N LEU A 424 4.58 12.40 19.71
CA LEU A 424 5.43 13.49 20.21
C LEU A 424 4.93 14.06 21.55
N ALA A 425 3.62 14.18 21.73
CA ALA A 425 3.02 14.64 22.98
C ALA A 425 3.31 13.66 24.12
N VAL A 426 3.08 12.36 23.91
CA VAL A 426 3.40 11.31 24.89
C VAL A 426 4.87 11.35 25.31
N LYS A 427 5.76 11.57 24.33
CA LYS A 427 7.20 11.67 24.58
C LYS A 427 7.57 12.92 25.37
N ARG A 428 7.02 14.08 24.97
CA ARG A 428 7.23 15.37 25.65
C ARG A 428 6.74 15.34 27.09
N ASP A 429 5.61 14.68 27.34
CA ASP A 429 4.96 14.65 28.65
C ASP A 429 5.52 13.52 29.54
N GLY A 430 6.49 12.73 29.06
CA GLY A 430 7.18 11.70 29.84
C GLY A 430 6.28 10.56 30.32
N LEU A 431 5.23 10.22 29.56
CA LEU A 431 4.18 9.29 30.00
C LEU A 431 4.57 7.79 29.87
N LEU A 432 5.70 7.47 29.27
CA LEU A 432 6.15 6.11 28.96
C LEU A 432 7.32 5.65 29.79
#